data_AF-A0A2E7H1Z6-F1
#
_entry.id   AF-A0A2E7H1Z6-F1
#
_cell.length_a   1.000
_cell.length_b   1.000
_cell.length_c   1.000
_cell.angle_alpha   90.00
_cell.angle_beta   90.00
_cell.angle_gamma   90.00
#
_symmetry.space_group_name_H-M   'P 1'
#
loop_
_entity.id
_entity.type
_entity.pdbx_description
1 polymer ?
#
loop_
_entity_poly.entity_id
_entity_poly.type
_entity_poly.pdbx_seq_one_letter_code
_entity_poly.pdbx_strand_id
1 'polypeptide(L)'
;MVVVCSLLMTSALTAQAAKATGGEDVNPGDDAPFTVQERTTPSQDGQVWTLTLALDQEAVDNGTTLAFTTQICTNDGVCDPPVNQDMVVSDDGSTFTSDLTPPNDHSYVNWRVKATYSDDSTENFPQGEWYKTWSTCYYNDGSFGGIHADGDGCDVPSSGESEGLLPSVGIAMALTALSGAALVAAGRRT
;
A
#
# COMPACT_ATOMS: atom_id res chain seq x y z
N MET A 1 59.83 18.52 19.77
CA MET A 1 58.45 17.96 19.70
C MET A 1 57.75 18.62 18.53
N VAL A 2 57.57 17.89 17.43
CA VAL A 2 56.76 18.35 16.29
C VAL A 2 55.37 17.81 16.53
N VAL A 3 54.42 18.71 16.80
CA VAL A 3 53.00 18.37 16.98
C VAL A 3 52.40 18.13 15.60
N VAL A 4 52.11 16.86 15.30
CA VAL A 4 51.34 16.46 14.11
C VAL A 4 49.87 16.71 14.41
N CYS A 5 49.31 17.81 13.87
CA CYS A 5 47.87 18.04 13.83
C CYS A 5 47.29 17.29 12.63
N SER A 6 46.83 16.06 12.85
CA SER A 6 46.05 15.31 11.88
C SER A 6 44.63 15.88 11.79
N LEU A 7 44.35 16.60 10.71
CA LEU A 7 43.01 17.09 10.36
C LEU A 7 42.16 15.87 9.93
N LEU A 8 41.24 15.43 10.79
CA LEU A 8 40.19 14.46 10.44
C LEU A 8 39.11 15.20 9.64
N MET A 9 39.06 14.95 8.33
CA MET A 9 37.97 15.37 7.46
C MET A 9 36.74 14.51 7.76
N THR A 10 35.87 14.98 8.66
CA THR A 10 34.52 14.43 8.82
C THR A 10 33.68 14.86 7.63
N SER A 11 33.61 14.01 6.60
CA SER A 11 32.61 14.10 5.55
C SER A 11 31.24 13.85 6.17
N ALA A 12 30.50 14.92 6.45
CA ALA A 12 29.08 14.83 6.75
C ALA A 12 28.38 14.33 5.47
N LEU A 13 28.04 13.05 5.42
CA LEU A 13 27.05 12.56 4.47
C LEU A 13 25.73 13.21 4.89
N THR A 14 25.37 14.31 4.23
CA THR A 14 23.99 14.76 4.24
C THR A 14 23.19 13.72 3.47
N ALA A 15 22.55 12.79 4.17
CA ALA A 15 21.51 11.97 3.58
C ALA A 15 20.39 12.92 3.15
N GLN A 16 20.34 13.26 1.86
CA GLN A 16 19.11 13.77 1.26
C GLN A 16 18.12 12.61 1.32
N ALA A 17 17.27 12.58 2.36
CA ALA A 17 16.05 11.80 2.32
C ALA A 17 15.29 12.28 1.08
N ALA A 18 15.24 11.45 0.04
CA ALA A 18 14.39 11.73 -1.11
C ALA A 18 12.98 11.97 -0.56
N LYS A 19 12.42 13.16 -0.77
CA LYS A 19 11.04 13.45 -0.40
C LYS A 19 10.18 12.49 -1.20
N ALA A 20 9.66 11.43 -0.57
CA ALA A 20 8.64 10.59 -1.18
C ALA A 20 7.45 11.49 -1.53
N THR A 21 6.95 11.41 -2.77
CA THR A 21 5.75 12.12 -3.17
C THR A 21 4.58 11.57 -2.35
N GLY A 22 3.79 12.45 -1.73
CA GLY A 22 2.56 12.06 -1.04
C GLY A 22 1.63 11.30 -2.00
N GLY A 23 1.07 10.18 -1.56
CA GLY A 23 0.17 9.35 -2.37
C GLY A 23 0.84 8.43 -3.39
N GLU A 24 2.18 8.46 -3.51
CA GLU A 24 2.92 7.55 -4.40
C GLU A 24 3.58 6.43 -3.59
N ASP A 25 3.12 5.20 -3.83
CA ASP A 25 3.65 4.02 -3.12
C ASP A 25 5.14 3.80 -3.42
N VAL A 26 5.87 3.36 -2.39
CA VAL A 26 7.29 3.01 -2.50
C VAL A 26 7.40 1.50 -2.59
N ASN A 27 8.05 1.01 -3.64
CA ASN A 27 8.13 -0.41 -3.99
C ASN A 27 9.58 -0.93 -4.00
N PRO A 28 9.78 -2.26 -3.90
CA PRO A 28 11.07 -2.89 -4.15
C PRO A 28 11.61 -2.57 -5.54
N GLY A 29 12.93 -2.40 -5.63
CA GLY A 29 13.65 -2.37 -6.89
C GLY A 29 14.16 -3.77 -7.29
N ASP A 30 15.01 -3.80 -8.32
CA ASP A 30 15.62 -5.04 -8.85
C ASP A 30 16.65 -5.67 -7.90
N ASP A 31 16.96 -5.02 -6.77
CA ASP A 31 17.90 -5.49 -5.76
C ASP A 31 17.27 -6.44 -4.73
N ALA A 32 15.93 -6.44 -4.61
CA ALA A 32 15.22 -7.35 -3.74
C ALA A 32 15.02 -8.73 -4.41
N PRO A 33 15.15 -9.86 -3.67
CA PRO A 33 14.97 -11.20 -4.22
C PRO A 33 13.48 -11.61 -4.38
N PHE A 34 12.61 -10.62 -4.51
CA PHE A 34 11.17 -10.77 -4.57
C PHE A 34 10.52 -9.56 -5.25
N THR A 35 9.31 -9.77 -5.74
CA THR A 35 8.45 -8.72 -6.32
C THR A 35 7.11 -8.66 -5.59
N VAL A 36 6.44 -7.51 -5.70
CA VAL A 36 5.05 -7.37 -5.24
C VAL A 36 4.14 -7.99 -6.29
N GLN A 37 3.52 -9.13 -5.96
CA GLN A 37 2.56 -9.79 -6.84
C GLN A 37 1.17 -9.15 -6.72
N GLU A 38 0.74 -8.85 -5.50
CA GLU A 38 -0.54 -8.19 -5.22
C GLU A 38 -0.39 -7.25 -4.02
N ARG A 39 -1.10 -6.12 -4.06
CA ARG A 39 -1.22 -5.22 -2.92
C ARG A 39 -2.52 -4.44 -2.97
N THR A 40 -3.21 -4.34 -1.84
CA THR A 40 -4.30 -3.38 -1.67
C THR A 40 -3.72 -1.96 -1.70
N THR A 41 -3.99 -1.21 -2.76
CA THR A 41 -3.57 0.20 -2.86
C THR A 41 -4.60 1.05 -3.61
N PRO A 42 -4.93 2.26 -3.11
CA PRO A 42 -4.54 2.79 -1.80
C PRO A 42 -5.17 1.98 -0.65
N SER A 43 -4.53 1.99 0.52
CA SER A 43 -5.08 1.36 1.74
C SER A 43 -6.25 2.17 2.30
N GLN A 44 -7.17 1.55 3.04
CA GLN A 44 -8.33 2.26 3.63
C GLN A 44 -8.54 1.83 5.08
N ASP A 45 -8.94 2.80 5.90
CA ASP A 45 -9.23 2.65 7.31
C ASP A 45 -10.26 1.54 7.52
N GLY A 46 -9.98 0.63 8.45
CA GLY A 46 -10.91 -0.46 8.77
C GLY A 46 -11.15 -1.48 7.64
N GLN A 47 -10.49 -1.36 6.48
CA GLN A 47 -10.50 -2.38 5.42
C GLN A 47 -9.26 -3.26 5.49
N VAL A 48 -9.37 -4.48 4.94
CA VAL A 48 -8.21 -5.38 4.86
C VAL A 48 -7.23 -4.84 3.82
N TRP A 49 -6.01 -4.60 4.28
CA TRP A 49 -4.85 -4.37 3.44
C TRP A 49 -4.10 -5.70 3.28
N THR A 50 -4.00 -6.17 2.04
CA THR A 50 -3.31 -7.40 1.67
C THR A 50 -2.01 -7.06 0.96
N LEU A 51 -0.95 -7.80 1.26
CA LEU A 51 0.30 -7.81 0.49
C LEU A 51 0.68 -9.25 0.16
N THR A 52 0.86 -9.53 -1.13
CA THR A 52 1.43 -10.78 -1.62
C THR A 52 2.76 -10.51 -2.31
N LEU A 53 3.80 -11.16 -1.82
CA LEU A 53 5.14 -11.14 -2.39
C LEU A 53 5.43 -12.46 -3.10
N ALA A 54 6.07 -12.39 -4.25
CA ALA A 54 6.59 -13.56 -4.95
C ALA A 54 8.11 -13.51 -4.95
N LEU A 55 8.76 -14.56 -4.43
CA LEU A 55 10.19 -14.75 -4.53
C LEU A 55 10.59 -14.95 -6.00
N ASP A 56 11.76 -14.45 -6.36
CA ASP A 56 12.37 -14.78 -7.64
C ASP A 56 12.74 -16.26 -7.68
N GLN A 57 12.73 -16.87 -8.87
CA GLN A 57 13.00 -18.30 -9.01
C GLN A 57 14.36 -18.71 -8.41
N GLU A 58 15.39 -17.88 -8.56
CA GLU A 58 16.71 -18.13 -7.95
C GLU A 58 16.64 -18.14 -6.42
N ALA A 59 15.83 -17.25 -5.83
CA ALA A 59 15.65 -17.18 -4.39
C ALA A 59 14.89 -18.41 -3.86
N VAL A 60 13.88 -18.88 -4.60
CA VAL A 60 13.16 -20.13 -4.32
C VAL A 60 14.11 -21.33 -4.37
N ASP A 61 14.87 -21.46 -5.46
CA ASP A 61 15.79 -22.58 -5.69
C ASP A 61 16.90 -22.65 -4.61
N ASN A 62 17.29 -21.50 -4.06
CA ASN A 62 18.29 -21.38 -2.99
C ASN A 62 17.70 -21.47 -1.57
N GLY A 63 16.41 -21.74 -1.42
CA GLY A 63 15.73 -21.91 -0.13
C GLY A 63 15.59 -20.63 0.70
N THR A 64 15.48 -19.47 0.03
CA THR A 64 15.27 -18.19 0.70
C THR A 64 13.90 -18.14 1.37
N THR A 65 13.83 -17.57 2.57
CA THR A 65 12.57 -17.35 3.29
C THR A 65 12.42 -15.89 3.65
N LEU A 66 11.16 -15.42 3.75
CA LEU A 66 10.84 -14.03 4.06
C LEU A 66 10.16 -13.92 5.42
N ALA A 67 10.51 -12.86 6.16
CA ALA A 67 9.76 -12.38 7.30
C ALA A 67 9.29 -10.94 7.04
N PHE A 68 8.06 -10.63 7.43
CA PHE A 68 7.43 -9.37 7.09
C PHE A 68 7.18 -8.52 8.33
N THR A 69 7.55 -7.25 8.27
CA THR A 69 7.32 -6.28 9.35
C THR A 69 6.58 -5.08 8.77
N THR A 70 5.60 -4.58 9.52
CA THR A 70 4.82 -3.38 9.16
C THR A 70 4.90 -2.34 10.25
N GLN A 71 4.66 -1.09 9.88
CA GLN A 71 4.48 0.03 10.78
C GLN A 71 3.40 0.92 10.19
N ILE A 72 2.42 1.27 11.00
CA ILE A 72 1.33 2.15 10.57
C ILE A 72 1.63 3.56 11.09
N CYS A 73 1.46 4.56 10.23
CA CYS A 73 1.56 5.96 10.62
C CYS A 73 0.23 6.66 10.39
N THR A 74 -0.15 7.54 11.31
CA THR A 74 -1.40 8.30 11.31
C THR A 74 -1.20 9.72 10.77
N ASN A 75 -2.30 10.38 10.41
CA ASN A 75 -2.27 11.71 9.77
C ASN A 75 -1.78 12.82 10.71
N ASP A 76 -1.78 12.59 12.03
CA ASP A 76 -1.15 13.45 13.03
C ASP A 76 0.39 13.35 13.05
N GLY A 77 0.98 12.47 12.23
CA GLY A 77 2.42 12.26 12.13
C GLY A 77 3.01 11.30 13.15
N VAL A 78 2.17 10.59 13.92
CA VAL A 78 2.61 9.54 14.83
C VAL A 78 2.70 8.21 14.08
N CYS A 79 3.72 7.41 14.40
CA CYS A 79 3.85 6.04 13.89
C CYS A 79 3.85 5.05 15.05
N ASP A 80 3.07 4.00 14.91
CA ASP A 80 3.07 2.88 15.86
C ASP A 80 4.42 2.14 15.82
N PRO A 81 4.80 1.45 16.91
CA PRO A 81 5.96 0.57 16.89
C PRO A 81 5.87 -0.48 15.76
N PRO A 82 6.98 -0.83 15.09
CA PRO A 82 6.96 -1.88 14.09
C PRO A 82 6.51 -3.24 14.64
N VAL A 83 5.69 -3.95 13.87
CA VAL A 83 5.11 -5.26 14.22
C VAL A 83 5.46 -6.28 13.16
N ASN A 84 5.98 -7.43 13.59
CA ASN A 84 6.14 -8.60 12.72
C ASN A 84 4.77 -9.19 12.44
N GLN A 85 4.49 -9.43 11.16
CA GLN A 85 3.23 -9.98 10.71
C GLN A 85 3.42 -11.45 10.36
N ASP A 86 2.37 -12.23 10.61
CA ASP A 86 2.31 -13.60 10.12
C ASP A 86 2.11 -13.59 8.60
N MET A 87 2.71 -14.58 7.93
CA MET A 87 2.57 -14.78 6.49
C MET A 87 2.05 -16.18 6.20
N VAL A 88 1.10 -16.26 5.27
CA VAL A 88 0.69 -17.51 4.64
C VAL A 88 1.64 -17.76 3.46
N VAL A 89 2.32 -18.90 3.49
CA VAL A 89 3.26 -19.31 2.44
C VAL A 89 2.59 -20.33 1.54
N SER A 90 2.75 -20.21 0.22
CA SER A 90 2.25 -21.21 -0.74
C SER A 90 2.92 -22.58 -0.55
N ASP A 91 2.24 -23.64 -1.03
CA ASP A 91 2.75 -25.01 -0.94
C ASP A 91 4.11 -25.20 -1.63
N ASP A 92 4.41 -24.41 -2.66
CA ASP A 92 5.68 -24.42 -3.40
C ASP A 92 6.74 -23.48 -2.79
N GLY A 93 6.40 -22.75 -1.71
CA GLY A 93 7.31 -21.82 -1.04
C GLY A 93 7.62 -20.53 -1.80
N SER A 94 6.95 -20.27 -2.93
CA SER A 94 7.27 -19.14 -3.81
C SER A 94 6.54 -17.84 -3.48
N THR A 95 5.35 -17.92 -2.86
CA THR A 95 4.55 -16.73 -2.54
C THR A 95 4.25 -16.61 -1.04
N PHE A 96 4.21 -15.38 -0.58
CA PHE A 96 4.04 -15.00 0.82
C PHE A 96 2.96 -13.93 0.92
N THR A 97 1.84 -14.24 1.55
CA THR A 97 0.70 -13.32 1.71
C THR A 97 0.53 -12.92 3.16
N SER A 98 0.32 -11.64 3.42
CA SER A 98 0.01 -11.11 4.75
C SER A 98 -1.15 -10.11 4.67
N ASP A 99 -2.00 -10.14 5.68
CA ASP A 99 -3.17 -9.29 5.80
C ASP A 99 -3.11 -8.50 7.12
N LEU A 100 -3.51 -7.23 7.09
CA LEU A 100 -3.79 -6.45 8.29
C LEU A 100 -4.93 -5.48 8.04
N THR A 101 -5.50 -4.94 9.10
CA THR A 101 -6.52 -3.89 9.02
C THR A 101 -5.96 -2.61 9.63
N PRO A 102 -5.71 -1.56 8.82
CA PRO A 102 -5.28 -0.29 9.36
C PRO A 102 -6.33 0.33 10.28
N PRO A 103 -5.91 1.01 11.36
CA PRO A 103 -6.80 1.76 12.23
C PRO A 103 -7.36 2.98 11.51
N ASN A 104 -8.30 3.67 12.17
CA ASN A 104 -8.77 4.96 11.70
C ASN A 104 -7.64 6.00 11.69
N ASP A 105 -7.75 6.95 10.78
CA ASP A 105 -6.83 8.07 10.58
C ASP A 105 -5.41 7.65 10.17
N HIS A 106 -5.25 6.46 9.56
CA HIS A 106 -3.95 6.04 9.06
C HIS A 106 -3.61 6.79 7.76
N SER A 107 -2.38 7.31 7.71
CA SER A 107 -1.83 8.03 6.58
C SER A 107 -1.21 7.07 5.56
N TYR A 108 -0.48 6.07 6.07
CA TYR A 108 0.17 5.05 5.24
C TYR A 108 0.58 3.83 6.07
N VAL A 109 0.75 2.71 5.39
CA VAL A 109 1.36 1.49 5.92
C VAL A 109 2.79 1.42 5.39
N ASN A 110 3.76 1.59 6.30
CA ASN A 110 5.14 1.24 6.04
C ASN A 110 5.33 -0.26 6.14
N TRP A 111 6.15 -0.82 5.27
CA TRP A 111 6.48 -2.24 5.31
C TRP A 111 7.93 -2.53 4.93
N ARG A 112 8.47 -3.62 5.47
CA ARG A 112 9.80 -4.13 5.15
C ARG A 112 9.78 -5.65 5.16
N VAL A 113 10.76 -6.22 4.47
CA VAL A 113 10.98 -7.65 4.40
C VAL A 113 12.37 -7.96 4.91
N LYS A 114 12.50 -9.01 5.72
CA LYS A 114 13.77 -9.62 6.05
C LYS A 114 13.89 -10.94 5.30
N ALA A 115 14.84 -11.05 4.39
CA ALA A 115 15.20 -12.29 3.74
C ALA A 115 16.17 -13.08 4.63
N THR A 116 15.98 -14.39 4.72
CA THR A 116 16.93 -15.34 5.33
C THR A 116 17.34 -16.35 4.29
N TYR A 117 18.64 -16.47 4.05
CA TYR A 117 19.22 -17.35 3.03
C TYR A 117 19.59 -18.72 3.62
N SER A 118 19.98 -19.66 2.76
CA SER A 118 20.30 -21.04 3.16
C SER A 118 21.52 -21.20 4.06
N ASP A 119 22.37 -20.16 4.17
CA ASP A 119 23.50 -20.11 5.10
C ASP A 119 23.17 -19.38 6.42
N ASP A 120 21.88 -19.17 6.69
CA ASP A 120 21.34 -18.40 7.83
C ASP A 120 21.74 -16.91 7.86
N SER A 121 22.40 -16.41 6.81
CA SER A 121 22.61 -14.97 6.67
C SER A 121 21.28 -14.27 6.37
N THR A 122 21.19 -12.99 6.76
CA THR A 122 19.93 -12.24 6.65
C THR A 122 20.15 -10.85 6.10
N GLU A 123 19.20 -10.40 5.29
CA GLU A 123 19.20 -9.08 4.70
C GLU A 123 17.84 -8.40 4.84
N ASN A 124 17.82 -7.09 5.05
CA ASN A 124 16.57 -6.33 5.11
C ASN A 124 16.35 -5.55 3.83
N PHE A 125 15.13 -5.63 3.30
CA PHE A 125 14.67 -4.91 2.13
C PHE A 125 13.51 -4.00 2.53
N PRO A 126 13.64 -2.69 2.34
CA PRO A 126 14.86 -1.98 1.93
C PRO A 126 15.88 -1.90 3.08
N GLN A 127 17.12 -1.58 2.74
CA GLN A 127 18.22 -1.33 3.70
C GLN A 127 18.09 0.03 4.41
N GLY A 128 17.21 0.91 3.94
CA GLY A 128 16.99 2.26 4.44
C GLY A 128 15.53 2.55 4.79
N GLU A 129 15.00 3.64 4.23
CA GLU A 129 13.61 4.05 4.39
C GLU A 129 12.65 2.96 3.92
N TRP A 130 11.58 2.74 4.67
CA TRP A 130 10.60 1.68 4.46
C TRP A 130 9.94 1.75 3.07
N TYR A 131 9.52 0.59 2.56
CA TYR A 131 8.49 0.59 1.52
C TYR A 131 7.19 1.13 2.09
N LYS A 132 6.30 1.63 1.23
CA LYS A 132 5.14 2.38 1.68
C LYS A 132 3.93 2.15 0.79
N THR A 133 2.78 1.99 1.44
CA THR A 133 1.47 2.05 0.79
C THR A 133 0.68 3.21 1.37
N TRP A 134 0.23 4.14 0.54
CA TRP A 134 -0.54 5.29 1.01
C TRP A 134 -2.00 4.94 1.29
N SER A 135 -2.61 5.70 2.19
CA SER A 135 -4.05 5.62 2.45
C SER A 135 -4.85 6.30 1.34
N THR A 136 -6.13 5.97 1.25
CA THR A 136 -7.12 6.70 0.45
C THR A 136 -7.37 8.12 0.99
N CYS A 137 -6.99 8.41 2.23
CA CYS A 137 -6.82 9.77 2.77
C CYS A 137 -5.53 9.86 3.58
N TYR A 138 -4.62 10.74 3.19
CA TYR A 138 -3.32 10.89 3.84
C TYR A 138 -2.95 12.35 4.04
N TYR A 139 -2.31 12.67 5.15
CA TYR A 139 -1.66 13.95 5.38
C TYR A 139 -0.21 13.93 4.91
N ASN A 140 0.16 14.86 4.03
CA ASN A 140 1.53 15.03 3.56
C ASN A 140 1.84 16.50 3.27
N ASP A 141 3.00 16.97 3.76
CA ASP A 141 3.56 18.31 3.52
C ASP A 141 2.56 19.48 3.73
N GLY A 142 1.73 19.38 4.79
CA GLY A 142 0.81 20.46 5.17
C GLY A 142 -0.63 20.31 4.69
N SER A 143 -0.94 19.29 3.89
CA SER A 143 -2.26 19.11 3.28
C SER A 143 -2.72 17.66 3.28
N PHE A 144 -4.04 17.44 3.35
CA PHE A 144 -4.65 16.15 3.08
C PHE A 144 -4.73 15.89 1.57
N GLY A 145 -4.46 14.65 1.18
CA GLY A 145 -4.55 14.16 -0.19
C GLY A 145 -5.18 12.76 -0.23
N GLY A 146 -5.47 12.29 -1.44
CA GLY A 146 -6.21 11.05 -1.66
C GLY A 146 -7.66 11.30 -2.05
N ILE A 147 -8.38 10.21 -2.37
CA ILE A 147 -9.76 10.28 -2.85
C ILE A 147 -10.76 10.64 -1.74
N HIS A 148 -10.43 10.37 -0.48
CA HIS A 148 -11.27 10.66 0.69
C HIS A 148 -10.78 11.89 1.49
N ALA A 149 -9.93 12.74 0.90
CA ALA A 149 -9.55 14.00 1.52
C ALA A 149 -10.68 15.03 1.39
N ASP A 150 -11.10 15.62 2.51
CA ASP A 150 -12.12 16.68 2.55
C ASP A 150 -11.62 17.86 3.39
N GLY A 151 -11.21 18.94 2.71
CA GLY A 151 -10.66 20.14 3.36
C GLY A 151 -9.43 19.84 4.21
N ASP A 152 -9.58 20.01 5.53
CA ASP A 152 -8.53 19.81 6.53
C ASP A 152 -8.64 18.45 7.25
N GLY A 153 -9.28 17.45 6.62
CA GLY A 153 -9.44 16.12 7.20
C GLY A 153 -9.79 15.05 6.18
N CYS A 154 -10.28 13.92 6.71
CA CYS A 154 -10.65 12.74 5.95
C CYS A 154 -12.14 12.42 6.12
N ASP A 155 -12.82 12.14 5.01
CA ASP A 155 -14.18 11.59 4.96
C ASP A 155 -14.13 10.17 4.39
N VAL A 156 -13.59 9.24 5.20
CA VAL A 156 -13.43 7.83 4.81
C VAL A 156 -14.72 7.08 5.16
N PRO A 157 -15.31 6.33 4.21
CA PRO A 157 -16.51 5.55 4.47
C PRO A 157 -16.27 4.47 5.53
N SER A 158 -17.32 4.20 6.30
CA SER A 158 -17.30 3.15 7.32
C SER A 158 -17.11 1.77 6.68
N SER A 159 -16.41 0.87 7.36
CA SER A 159 -16.23 -0.50 6.90
C SER A 159 -17.58 -1.19 6.62
N GLY A 160 -17.85 -1.52 5.35
CA GLY A 160 -19.08 -2.18 4.91
C GLY A 160 -20.07 -1.29 4.14
N GLU A 161 -19.81 0.01 4.04
CA GLU A 161 -20.51 0.91 3.13
C GLU A 161 -19.80 0.86 1.77
N SER A 162 -20.45 0.31 0.75
CA SER A 162 -19.88 0.31 -0.60
C SER A 162 -19.92 1.73 -1.14
N GLU A 163 -18.75 2.28 -1.49
CA GLU A 163 -18.61 3.49 -2.31
C GLU A 163 -19.28 3.23 -3.66
N GLY A 164 -20.57 3.52 -3.73
CA GLY A 164 -21.36 3.39 -4.93
C GLY A 164 -20.86 4.41 -5.93
N LEU A 165 -19.91 4.01 -6.78
CA LEU A 165 -19.46 4.65 -8.02
C LEU A 165 -20.19 5.97 -8.29
N LEU A 166 -19.82 7.04 -7.58
CA LEU A 166 -20.28 8.36 -7.94
C LEU A 166 -19.36 8.81 -9.07
N PRO A 167 -19.84 8.85 -10.32
CA PRO A 167 -19.04 9.42 -11.38
C PRO A 167 -18.77 10.87 -11.00
N SER A 168 -17.50 11.21 -10.82
CA SER A 168 -17.03 12.59 -10.79
C SER A 168 -17.69 13.35 -11.94
N VAL A 169 -18.59 14.27 -11.60
CA VAL A 169 -19.22 15.26 -12.48
C VAL A 169 -19.58 14.73 -13.89
N GLY A 170 -20.80 14.19 -14.00
CA GLY A 170 -21.57 14.33 -15.24
C GLY A 170 -21.71 13.09 -16.13
N ILE A 171 -22.33 12.01 -15.65
CA ILE A 171 -23.02 11.07 -16.54
C ILE A 171 -24.39 10.75 -15.95
N ALA A 172 -25.44 11.22 -16.63
CA ALA A 172 -26.82 10.95 -16.30
C ALA A 172 -27.13 9.45 -16.48
N MET A 173 -27.60 8.80 -15.42
CA MET A 173 -28.15 7.45 -15.48
C MET A 173 -29.49 7.47 -16.23
N ALA A 174 -29.47 7.10 -17.51
CA ALA A 174 -30.68 6.85 -18.28
C ALA A 174 -31.22 5.45 -17.94
N LEU A 175 -32.05 5.38 -16.89
CA LEU A 175 -32.89 4.20 -16.63
C LEU A 175 -34.08 4.24 -17.60
N THR A 176 -33.96 3.59 -18.77
CA THR A 176 -35.13 3.33 -19.61
C THR A 176 -35.97 2.23 -18.98
N ALA A 177 -37.00 2.64 -18.22
CA ALA A 177 -38.08 1.77 -17.78
C ALA A 177 -38.93 1.35 -18.99
N LEU A 178 -38.89 0.07 -19.36
CA LEU A 178 -39.85 -0.52 -20.29
C LEU A 178 -41.12 -0.89 -19.51
N SER A 179 -42.07 0.05 -19.49
CA SER A 179 -43.44 -0.16 -19.00
C SER A 179 -44.43 0.39 -20.02
N GLY A 180 -45.22 -0.48 -20.65
CA GLY A 180 -46.28 -0.06 -21.57
C GLY A 180 -47.08 -1.22 -22.13
N ALA A 181 -48.09 -1.67 -21.37
CA ALA A 181 -49.07 -2.66 -21.76
C ALA A 181 -50.24 -2.05 -22.57
N ALA A 182 -50.83 -2.91 -23.42
CA ALA A 182 -52.24 -2.97 -23.82
C ALA A 182 -52.80 -1.93 -24.83
N LEU A 183 -53.44 -2.41 -25.92
CA LEU A 183 -54.91 -2.60 -25.97
C LEU A 183 -55.40 -3.16 -27.32
N VAL A 184 -56.50 -3.91 -27.20
CA VAL A 184 -57.27 -4.64 -28.21
C VAL A 184 -58.21 -3.72 -29.01
N ALA A 185 -58.35 -3.92 -30.33
CA ALA A 185 -59.59 -3.68 -31.10
C ALA A 185 -59.45 -4.34 -32.50
N ALA A 186 -60.04 -5.50 -32.76
CA ALA A 186 -61.42 -5.69 -33.25
C ALA A 186 -61.67 -5.18 -34.69
N GLY A 187 -61.56 -6.10 -35.65
CA GLY A 187 -62.33 -6.31 -36.90
C GLY A 187 -62.87 -5.16 -37.76
N ARG A 188 -62.56 -5.19 -39.08
CA ARG A 188 -63.53 -5.33 -40.20
C ARG A 188 -62.87 -5.13 -41.59
N ARG A 189 -63.21 -6.05 -42.51
CA ARG A 189 -63.46 -5.87 -43.97
C ARG A 189 -62.32 -5.35 -44.86
N THR A 190 -61.86 -6.21 -45.77
CA THR A 190 -62.31 -6.30 -47.18
C THR A 190 -61.93 -7.66 -47.74
#